data_AF-A0A7K3GRT2-F1
#
_entry.id   AF-A0A7K3GRT2-F1
#
_cell.length_a   1.000
_cell.length_b   1.000
_cell.length_c   1.000
_cell.angle_alpha   90.00
_cell.angle_beta   90.00
_cell.angle_gamma   90.00
#
_symmetry.space_group_name_H-M   'P 1'
#
loop_
_entity.id
_entity.type
_entity.pdbx_description
1 polymer ?
#
loop_
_entity_poly.entity_id
_entity_poly.type
_entity_poly.pdbx_seq_one_letter_code
_entity_poly.pdbx_strand_id
1 'polypeptide(L)' 'MRHSDPAADPAGAAPPAPAPPDLNLLRTFLAVHRSRSFTAAARLLGLSQPTVTTQMRALERQTG' A
#
# COMPACT_ATOMS: atom_id res chain seq x y z
N MET A 1 15.38 -20.94 47.44
CA MET A 1 15.80 -20.11 46.28
C MET A 1 14.94 -20.53 45.10
N ARG A 2 13.93 -19.78 44.65
CA ARG A 2 14.04 -18.57 43.79
C ARG A 2 15.09 -18.80 42.71
N HIS A 3 14.72 -18.98 41.45
CA HIS A 3 14.18 -17.90 40.63
C HIS A 3 12.91 -18.27 39.85
N SER A 4 11.89 -17.45 40.06
CA SER A 4 10.84 -17.18 39.10
C SER A 4 11.48 -16.53 37.88
N ASP A 5 11.33 -17.12 36.70
CA ASP A 5 11.43 -16.39 35.44
C ASP A 5 10.04 -15.82 35.16
N PRO A 6 9.85 -14.48 35.23
CA PRO A 6 8.56 -13.90 34.91
C PRO A 6 8.33 -14.05 33.40
N ALA A 7 7.14 -14.54 33.05
CA ALA A 7 6.62 -14.49 31.71
C ALA A 7 6.91 -13.11 31.10
N ALA A 8 7.73 -13.10 30.05
CA ALA A 8 7.96 -11.91 29.26
C ALA A 8 6.60 -11.44 28.73
N ASP A 9 6.17 -10.28 29.22
CA ASP A 9 4.97 -9.59 28.76
C ASP A 9 4.98 -9.47 27.22
N PRO A 10 3.99 -9.99 26.48
CA PRO A 10 3.78 -9.62 25.09
C PRO A 10 3.07 -8.26 24.98
N ALA A 11 3.11 -7.43 26.04
CA ALA A 11 2.45 -6.14 26.10
C ALA A 11 3.45 -5.02 25.76
N GLY A 12 3.64 -4.76 24.47
CA GLY A 12 4.45 -3.61 24.05
C GLY A 12 4.71 -3.46 22.56
N ALA A 13 4.45 -4.48 21.75
CA ALA A 13 4.46 -4.31 20.30
C ALA A 13 3.17 -3.59 19.89
N ALA A 14 3.22 -2.26 19.85
CA ALA A 14 2.25 -1.47 19.11
C ALA A 14 2.05 -2.15 17.74
N PRO A 15 0.80 -2.36 17.28
CA PRO A 15 0.57 -2.97 15.98
C PRO A 15 1.41 -2.21 14.94
N PRO A 16 2.13 -2.90 14.04
CA PRO A 16 2.94 -2.21 13.04
C PRO A 16 2.03 -1.21 12.33
N ALA A 17 2.40 0.07 12.42
CA ALA A 17 1.68 1.11 11.70
C ALA A 17 1.53 0.66 10.24
N PRO A 18 0.35 0.84 9.61
CA PRO A 18 0.14 0.38 8.25
C PRO A 18 1.27 0.94 7.38
N ALA A 19 2.00 0.05 6.72
CA ALA A 19 3.12 0.45 5.88
C ALA A 19 2.60 1.49 4.87
N PRO A 20 3.33 2.60 4.68
CA PRO A 20 2.91 3.63 3.74
C PRO A 20 2.66 2.98 2.37
N PRO A 21 1.62 3.41 1.64
CA PRO A 21 1.30 2.84 0.34
C PRO A 21 2.53 2.93 -0.56
N ASP A 22 2.77 1.87 -1.34
CA ASP A 22 3.83 1.88 -2.35
C ASP A 22 3.64 3.13 -3.22
N LEU A 23 4.69 3.96 -3.31
CA LEU A 23 4.66 5.22 -4.06
C LEU A 23 4.26 5.01 -5.51
N ASN A 24 4.44 3.80 -6.06
CA ASN A 24 3.93 3.46 -7.39
C ASN A 24 2.40 3.49 -7.46
N LEU A 25 1.69 3.08 -6.40
CA LEU A 25 0.23 3.19 -6.34
C LEU A 25 -0.22 4.65 -6.38
N LEU A 26 0.45 5.52 -5.63
CA LEU A 26 0.15 6.96 -5.63
C LEU A 26 0.49 7.61 -6.97
N ARG A 27 1.63 7.25 -7.58
CA ARG A 27 1.99 7.71 -8.94
C ARG A 27 0.93 7.31 -9.97
N THR A 28 0.46 6.07 -9.90
CA THR A 28 -0.59 5.55 -10.79
C THR A 28 -1.91 6.28 -10.56
N PHE A 29 -2.31 6.52 -9.32
CA PHE A 29 -3.47 7.33 -9.00
C PHE A 29 -3.39 8.74 -9.58
N LEU A 30 -2.27 9.45 -9.36
CA LEU A 30 -2.07 10.80 -9.88
C LEU A 30 -2.09 10.85 -11.41
N ALA A 31 -1.52 9.84 -12.07
CA ALA A 31 -1.56 9.72 -13.53
C ALA A 31 -3.00 9.55 -14.04
N VAL A 32 -3.78 8.64 -13.44
CA VAL A 32 -5.19 8.40 -13.79
C VAL A 32 -6.06 9.62 -13.51
N HIS A 33 -5.88 10.28 -12.36
CA HIS A 33 -6.63 11.47 -11.99
C HIS A 33 -6.38 12.64 -12.97
N ARG A 34 -5.11 12.87 -13.35
CA ARG A 34 -4.73 13.95 -14.28
C ARG A 34 -5.16 13.66 -15.72
N SER A 35 -5.04 12.42 -16.17
CA SER A 35 -5.43 12.04 -17.53
C SER A 35 -6.94 11.82 -17.69
N ARG A 36 -7.66 11.59 -16.58
CA ARG A 36 -9.04 11.09 -16.54
C ARG A 36 -9.25 9.84 -17.41
N SER A 37 -8.20 9.02 -17.58
CA SER A 37 -8.23 7.83 -18.43
C SER A 37 -7.15 6.82 -18.03
N PHE A 38 -7.57 5.56 -17.80
CA PHE A 38 -6.67 4.44 -17.50
C PHE A 38 -5.72 4.13 -18.66
N THR A 39 -6.23 4.15 -19.89
CA THR A 39 -5.42 3.88 -21.09
C THR A 39 -4.37 4.97 -21.31
N ALA A 40 -4.74 6.25 -21.12
CA ALA A 40 -3.78 7.35 -21.23
C ALA A 40 -2.74 7.30 -20.11
N ALA A 41 -3.14 7.01 -18.87
CA ALA A 41 -2.23 6.86 -17.74
C ALA A 41 -1.23 5.70 -17.96
N ALA A 42 -1.68 4.57 -18.48
CA ALA A 42 -0.82 3.44 -18.82
C ALA A 42 0.27 3.83 -19.83
N ARG A 43 -0.10 4.56 -20.90
CA ARG A 43 0.86 5.07 -21.89
C ARG A 43 1.85 6.06 -21.26
N LEU A 44 1.39 6.96 -20.39
CA LEU A 44 2.25 7.92 -19.70
C LEU A 44 3.26 7.25 -18.75
N LEU A 45 2.89 6.14 -18.13
CA LEU A 45 3.72 5.40 -17.17
C LEU A 45 4.58 4.32 -17.83
N GLY A 46 4.44 4.07 -19.13
CA GLY A 46 5.10 2.95 -19.82
C GLY A 46 4.60 1.58 -19.33
N LEU A 47 3.35 1.50 -18.86
CA LEU A 47 2.74 0.29 -18.33
C LEU A 47 1.64 -0.23 -19.25
N SER A 48 1.24 -1.48 -19.04
CA SER A 48 -0.01 -1.98 -19.59
C SER A 48 -1.21 -1.40 -18.84
N GLN A 49 -2.35 -1.21 -19.51
CA GLN A 49 -3.60 -0.80 -18.84
C GLN A 49 -4.03 -1.78 -17.74
N PRO A 50 -3.95 -3.12 -17.90
CA PRO A 50 -4.23 -4.05 -16.81
C PRO A 50 -3.38 -3.83 -15.56
N THR A 51 -2.10 -3.47 -15.72
CA THR A 51 -1.20 -3.13 -14.61
C THR A 51 -1.73 -1.91 -13.85
N VAL A 52 -2.11 -0.84 -14.57
CA VAL A 52 -2.70 0.37 -13.97
C VAL A 52 -3.99 0.04 -13.20
N THR A 53 -4.89 -0.75 -13.80
CA THR A 53 -6.14 -1.16 -13.13
C THR A 53 -5.87 -1.97 -11.86
N THR A 54 -4.88 -2.87 -11.90
CA THR A 54 -4.51 -3.71 -10.74
C THR A 54 -3.97 -2.86 -9.60
N GLN A 55 -3.11 -1.89 -9.92
CA GLN A 55 -2.55 -0.95 -8.95
C GLN A 55 -3.64 -0.04 -8.34
N MET A 56 -4.59 0.46 -9.15
CA MET A 56 -5.72 1.25 -8.62
C MET A 56 -6.58 0.44 -7.65
N ARG A 57 -6.91 -0.81 -7.97
CA ARG A 57 -7.63 -1.70 -7.04
C ARG A 57 -6.82 -2.00 -5.78
N ALA A 58 -5.49 -2.10 -5.89
CA ALA A 58 -4.63 -2.31 -4.73
C ALA A 58 -4.63 -1.10 -3.81
N LEU A 59 -4.59 0.12 -4.37
CA LEU A 59 -4.70 1.36 -3.61
C LEU A 59 -6.06 1.44 -2.90
N GLU A 60 -7.16 1.20 -3.63
CA GLU A 60 -8.51 1.21 -3.07
C GLU A 60 -8.65 0.27 -1.86
N ARG A 61 -8.07 -0.93 -1.91
CA ARG A 61 -8.06 -1.88 -0.78
C ARG A 61 -7.23 -1.44 0.42
N GLN A 62 -6.26 -0.54 0.23
CA GLN A 62 -5.41 -0.04 1.31
C GLN A 62 -6.01 1.20 1.99
N THR A 63 -6.87 1.94 1.26
CA THR A 63 -7.40 3.23 1.72
C THR A 63 -8.89 3.22 2.03
N GLY A 64 -9.64 2.28 1.47
CA GLY A 64 -11.06 2.05 1.75
C GLY A 64 -11.25 0.93 2.75
#